data_AF-E4SKH2-F1
#
_entry.id   AF-E4SKH2-F1
#
_cell.length_a   1.000
_cell.length_b   1.000
_cell.length_c   1.000
_cell.angle_alpha   90.00
_cell.angle_beta   90.00
_cell.angle_gamma   90.00
#
_symmetry.space_group_name_H-M   'P 1'
#
loop_
_entity.id
_entity.type
_entity.pdbx_description
1 polymer ?
#
loop_
_entity_poly.entity_id
_entity_poly.type
_entity_poly.pdbx_seq_one_letter_code
_entity_poly.pdbx_strand_id
1 'polypeptide(L)'
;MKKTRISLVGLVGLLLVFLTTTGFVQPNIEDHAHILNKETKTLITEKNNRYFQTKEQPQISVITVKGLNKLTPEALNRTKRSVFIVVGQKGKKRNVQIFSTKDLHGAFTADARANIIRAEVDKLRSQDNATFNEGLRFVFRACATKVDQQYQYALDKYDLSSSEQDKISHPHRVALPIALALAFLIVGIVYVLRRFGRNNYNSRN
;
A
#
# COMPACT_ATOMS: atom_id res chain seq x y z
N MET A 1 -58.20 1.86 3.31
CA MET A 1 -56.74 1.89 3.04
C MET A 1 -56.36 3.28 2.51
N LYS A 2 -55.69 4.13 3.31
CA LYS A 2 -55.27 5.48 2.88
C LYS A 2 -54.02 5.37 2.00
N LYS A 3 -54.15 5.70 0.71
CA LYS A 3 -53.00 5.84 -0.20
C LYS A 3 -52.25 7.12 0.16
N THR A 4 -51.08 7.00 0.78
CA THR A 4 -50.17 8.12 1.04
C THR A 4 -49.70 8.68 -0.30
N ARG A 5 -50.24 9.85 -0.70
CA ARG A 5 -49.75 10.58 -1.88
C ARG A 5 -48.48 11.32 -1.45
N ILE A 6 -47.32 10.78 -1.82
CA ILE A 6 -46.03 11.47 -1.67
C ILE A 6 -46.09 12.71 -2.55
N SER A 7 -45.96 13.90 -1.95
CA SER A 7 -45.95 15.17 -2.67
C SER A 7 -44.68 15.26 -3.53
N LEU A 8 -44.85 15.58 -4.81
CA LEU A 8 -43.76 15.81 -5.76
C LEU A 8 -42.74 16.83 -5.24
N VAL A 9 -43.21 17.81 -4.44
CA VAL A 9 -42.38 18.83 -3.80
C VAL A 9 -41.46 18.24 -2.73
N GLY A 10 -41.92 17.23 -1.98
CA GLY A 10 -41.10 16.51 -1.02
C GLY A 10 -40.01 15.68 -1.68
N LEU A 11 -40.31 15.12 -2.86
CA LEU A 11 -39.36 14.35 -3.66
C LEU A 11 -38.27 15.24 -4.28
N VAL A 12 -38.64 16.41 -4.80
CA VAL A 12 -37.70 17.40 -5.35
C VAL A 12 -36.83 18.03 -4.26
N GLY A 13 -37.38 18.29 -3.06
CA GLY A 13 -36.61 18.75 -1.91
C GLY A 13 -35.54 17.75 -1.47
N LEU A 14 -35.88 16.46 -1.46
CA LEU A 14 -34.93 15.38 -1.12
C LEU A 14 -33.82 15.24 -2.18
N LEU A 15 -34.16 15.44 -3.45
CA LEU A 15 -33.23 15.40 -4.58
C LEU A 15 -32.24 16.57 -4.57
N LEU A 16 -32.71 17.78 -4.20
CA LEU A 16 -31.86 18.96 -4.02
C LEU A 16 -30.91 18.82 -2.84
N VAL A 17 -31.38 18.27 -1.71
CA VAL A 17 -30.50 17.94 -0.57
C VAL A 17 -29.45 16.92 -1.00
N PHE A 18 -29.82 15.87 -1.74
CA PHE A 18 -28.89 14.86 -2.25
C PHE A 18 -27.83 15.45 -3.19
N LEU A 19 -28.21 16.36 -4.08
CA LEU A 19 -27.32 17.06 -5.02
C LEU A 19 -26.37 18.06 -4.32
N THR A 20 -26.77 18.64 -3.19
CA THR A 20 -25.89 19.56 -2.42
C THR A 20 -24.90 18.83 -1.50
N THR A 21 -25.19 17.56 -1.16
CA THR A 21 -24.27 16.73 -0.34
C THR A 21 -23.19 16.02 -1.15
N THR A 22 -23.23 16.06 -2.50
CA THR A 22 -22.08 15.63 -3.30
C THR A 22 -21.02 16.73 -3.28
N GLY A 23 -20.43 16.96 -2.11
CA GLY A 23 -19.17 17.71 -2.01
C GLY A 23 -18.19 17.08 -2.99
N PHE A 24 -17.51 17.90 -3.79
CA PHE A 24 -16.58 17.48 -4.83
C PHE A 24 -15.63 16.38 -4.31
N VAL A 25 -15.97 15.12 -4.57
CA VAL A 25 -15.13 13.98 -4.22
C VAL A 25 -14.04 13.95 -5.27
N GLN A 26 -12.82 14.24 -4.84
CA GLN A 26 -11.64 14.13 -5.70
C GLN A 26 -11.53 12.68 -6.20
N PRO A 27 -11.19 12.45 -7.48
CA PRO A 27 -11.15 11.09 -8.00
C PRO A 27 -10.10 10.25 -7.25
N ASN A 28 -10.51 9.07 -6.77
CA ASN A 28 -9.60 8.10 -6.14
C ASN A 28 -8.58 7.50 -7.14
N ILE A 29 -8.81 7.70 -8.45
CA ILE A 29 -7.99 7.14 -9.52
C ILE A 29 -7.79 8.22 -10.60
N GLU A 30 -6.54 8.56 -10.86
CA GLU A 30 -6.12 9.43 -11.96
C GLU A 30 -5.07 8.70 -12.81
N ASP A 31 -5.50 7.98 -13.85
CA ASP A 31 -4.62 7.07 -14.61
C ASP A 31 -4.10 7.69 -15.92
N HIS A 32 -3.30 8.76 -15.83
CA HIS A 32 -2.80 9.47 -17.03
C HIS A 32 -1.71 8.70 -17.81
N ALA A 33 -1.10 7.69 -17.19
CA ALA A 33 -0.15 6.79 -17.86
C ALA A 33 -0.83 5.56 -18.49
N HIS A 34 -2.13 5.33 -18.22
CA HIS A 34 -2.90 4.19 -18.72
C HIS A 34 -2.28 2.82 -18.39
N ILE A 35 -1.79 2.66 -17.16
CA ILE A 35 -1.11 1.44 -16.70
C ILE A 35 -1.90 0.65 -15.68
N LEU A 36 -3.01 1.19 -15.15
CA LEU A 36 -3.81 0.50 -14.16
C LEU A 36 -4.80 -0.47 -14.81
N ASN A 37 -4.78 -1.71 -14.36
CA ASN A 37 -5.72 -2.73 -14.82
C ASN A 37 -7.07 -2.65 -14.07
N LYS A 38 -8.07 -3.37 -14.57
CA LYS A 38 -9.44 -3.36 -14.00
C LYS A 38 -9.46 -3.78 -12.54
N GLU A 39 -8.75 -4.85 -12.19
CA GLU A 39 -8.71 -5.39 -10.82
C GLU A 39 -8.17 -4.37 -9.81
N THR A 40 -7.08 -3.68 -10.15
CA THR A 40 -6.51 -2.61 -9.33
C THR A 40 -7.48 -1.44 -9.18
N LYS A 41 -8.15 -1.03 -10.26
CA LYS A 41 -9.17 0.04 -10.21
C LYS A 41 -10.35 -0.35 -9.33
N THR A 42 -10.81 -1.59 -9.42
CA THR A 42 -11.89 -2.13 -8.58
C THR A 42 -11.47 -2.11 -7.10
N LEU A 43 -10.29 -2.63 -6.76
CA LEU A 43 -9.75 -2.60 -5.40
C LEU A 43 -9.75 -1.17 -4.82
N ILE A 44 -9.22 -0.21 -5.56
CA ILE A 44 -9.12 1.19 -5.13
C ILE A 44 -10.52 1.76 -4.89
N THR A 45 -11.43 1.52 -5.81
CA THR A 45 -12.81 2.04 -5.74
C THR A 45 -13.56 1.43 -4.55
N GLU A 46 -13.51 0.10 -4.40
CA GLU A 46 -14.26 -0.60 -3.37
C GLU A 46 -13.80 -0.24 -1.95
N LYS A 47 -12.47 -0.15 -1.72
CA LYS A 47 -11.96 0.25 -0.40
C LYS A 47 -12.31 1.70 -0.06
N ASN A 48 -12.15 2.64 -0.99
CA ASN A 48 -12.54 4.02 -0.75
C ASN A 48 -14.05 4.17 -0.57
N ASN A 49 -14.87 3.38 -1.27
CA ASN A 49 -16.32 3.38 -1.08
C ASN A 49 -16.72 2.98 0.35
N ARG A 50 -15.98 2.05 0.96
CA ARG A 50 -16.17 1.68 2.36
C ARG A 50 -15.83 2.84 3.30
N TYR A 51 -14.78 3.61 3.00
CA TYR A 51 -14.41 4.77 3.82
C TYR A 51 -15.48 5.86 3.86
N PHE A 52 -16.31 6.02 2.82
CA PHE A 52 -17.43 6.97 2.90
C PHE A 52 -18.45 6.65 4.00
N GLN A 53 -18.46 5.41 4.49
CA GLN A 53 -19.34 4.97 5.57
C GLN A 53 -18.71 5.15 6.96
N THR A 54 -17.42 5.51 7.04
CA THR A 54 -16.74 5.74 8.32
C THR A 54 -16.87 7.19 8.77
N LYS A 55 -16.57 7.45 10.04
CA LYS A 55 -16.68 8.78 10.62
C LYS A 55 -15.65 9.75 10.04
N GLU A 56 -14.42 9.31 9.88
CA GLU A 56 -13.31 10.15 9.44
C GLU A 56 -13.23 10.26 7.92
N GLN A 57 -13.85 9.34 7.18
CA GLN A 57 -13.91 9.29 5.71
C GLN A 57 -12.54 9.48 5.04
N PRO A 58 -11.52 8.67 5.39
CA PRO A 58 -10.22 8.79 4.76
C PRO A 58 -10.27 8.43 3.28
N GLN A 59 -9.28 8.89 2.52
CA GLN A 59 -9.18 8.65 1.08
C GLN A 59 -7.78 8.18 0.70
N ILE A 60 -7.70 7.23 -0.23
CA ILE A 60 -6.44 6.74 -0.80
C ILE A 60 -6.54 6.87 -2.32
N SER A 61 -5.84 7.85 -2.87
CA SER A 61 -5.84 8.13 -4.31
C SER A 61 -4.61 7.54 -4.99
N VAL A 62 -4.81 6.95 -6.16
CA VAL A 62 -3.72 6.47 -7.03
C VAL A 62 -3.63 7.33 -8.28
N ILE A 63 -2.49 7.97 -8.47
CA ILE A 63 -2.24 8.92 -9.57
C ILE A 63 -1.09 8.38 -10.41
N THR A 64 -1.30 8.15 -11.70
CA THR A 64 -0.26 7.73 -12.64
C THR A 64 0.05 8.86 -13.63
N VAL A 65 1.33 9.14 -13.86
CA VAL A 65 1.79 10.24 -14.74
C VAL A 65 2.92 9.77 -15.65
N LYS A 66 3.00 10.32 -16.87
CA LYS A 66 4.05 10.00 -17.88
C LYS A 66 5.44 10.59 -17.57
N GLY A 67 5.59 11.23 -16.42
CA GLY A 67 6.85 11.84 -15.99
C GLY A 67 6.68 12.55 -14.64
N LEU A 68 7.70 12.48 -13.80
CA LEU A 68 7.69 12.99 -12.44
C LEU A 68 8.29 14.40 -12.36
N ASN A 69 7.75 15.35 -13.10
CA ASN A 69 8.14 16.74 -12.93
C ASN A 69 7.17 17.40 -11.94
N LYS A 70 7.66 17.70 -10.73
CA LYS A 70 6.93 18.22 -9.56
C LYS A 70 5.86 17.26 -9.04
N LEU A 71 6.27 16.47 -8.05
CA LEU A 71 5.62 15.23 -7.63
C LEU A 71 4.76 15.35 -6.38
N THR A 72 4.71 16.52 -5.76
CA THR A 72 3.82 16.75 -4.63
C THR A 72 2.47 17.10 -5.23
N PRO A 73 1.45 16.24 -5.15
CA PRO A 73 0.12 16.62 -5.58
C PRO A 73 -0.25 17.95 -4.93
N GLU A 74 -0.63 18.97 -5.72
CA GLU A 74 -1.18 20.22 -5.15
C GLU A 74 -2.38 19.92 -4.22
N ALA A 75 -3.04 18.78 -4.48
CA ALA A 75 -4.08 18.18 -3.66
C ALA A 75 -3.67 17.96 -2.18
N LEU A 76 -2.40 17.64 -1.88
CA LEU A 76 -1.91 17.41 -0.51
C LEU A 76 -2.15 18.60 0.42
N ASN A 77 -2.17 19.82 -0.13
CA ASN A 77 -2.34 21.03 0.66
C ASN A 77 -3.80 21.37 0.93
N ARG A 78 -4.75 20.78 0.18
CA ARG A 78 -6.18 21.12 0.24
C ARG A 78 -7.03 20.01 0.86
N THR A 79 -6.55 18.77 0.88
CA THR A 79 -7.28 17.65 1.45
C THR A 79 -6.82 17.29 2.86
N LYS A 80 -7.67 16.58 3.60
CA LYS A 80 -7.37 16.02 4.93
C LYS A 80 -7.64 14.53 4.88
N ARG A 81 -6.94 13.75 5.71
CA ARG A 81 -7.17 12.30 5.85
C ARG A 81 -6.95 11.56 4.54
N SER A 82 -6.00 12.04 3.74
CA SER A 82 -5.74 11.50 2.41
C SER A 82 -4.33 10.92 2.31
N VAL A 83 -4.24 9.81 1.58
CA VAL A 83 -2.99 9.19 1.14
C VAL A 83 -2.95 9.24 -0.38
N PHE A 84 -1.81 9.59 -0.94
CA PHE A 84 -1.59 9.65 -2.38
C PHE A 84 -0.48 8.69 -2.76
N ILE A 85 -0.80 7.72 -3.61
CA ILE A 85 0.16 6.83 -4.23
C ILE A 85 0.41 7.37 -5.65
N VAL A 86 1.57 7.98 -5.85
CA VAL A 86 1.92 8.60 -7.13
C VAL A 86 2.90 7.71 -7.88
N VAL A 87 2.51 7.32 -9.08
CA VAL A 87 3.26 6.47 -9.99
C VAL A 87 3.76 7.30 -11.16
N GLY A 88 5.07 7.44 -11.27
CA GLY A 88 5.72 7.99 -12.44
C GLY A 88 6.18 6.94 -13.41
N GLN A 89 5.79 7.07 -14.67
CA GLN A 89 6.33 6.26 -15.75
C GLN A 89 7.06 7.14 -16.76
N LYS A 90 8.39 7.02 -16.84
CA LYS A 90 9.20 7.66 -17.88
C LYS A 90 9.79 6.58 -18.77
N GLY A 91 9.18 6.36 -19.94
CA GLY A 91 9.52 5.25 -20.83
C GLY A 91 9.36 3.91 -20.11
N LYS A 92 10.46 3.18 -19.97
CA LYS A 92 10.53 1.87 -19.29
C LYS A 92 10.74 1.95 -17.78
N LYS A 93 11.01 3.14 -17.23
CA LYS A 93 11.26 3.32 -15.79
C LYS A 93 9.96 3.68 -15.09
N ARG A 94 9.64 2.95 -14.02
CA ARG A 94 8.54 3.24 -13.10
C ARG A 94 9.09 3.60 -11.72
N ASN A 95 8.48 4.59 -11.08
CA ASN A 95 8.80 4.97 -9.71
C ASN A 95 7.51 5.26 -8.96
N VAL A 96 7.40 4.74 -7.74
CA VAL A 96 6.21 4.84 -6.90
C VAL A 96 6.57 5.62 -5.64
N GLN A 97 5.75 6.58 -5.28
CA GLN A 97 5.91 7.40 -4.08
C GLN A 97 4.61 7.47 -3.31
N ILE A 98 4.73 7.52 -1.99
CA ILE A 98 3.59 7.61 -1.08
C ILE A 98 3.68 8.96 -0.37
N PHE A 99 2.60 9.71 -0.43
CA PHE A 99 2.41 10.94 0.32
C PHE A 99 1.17 10.81 1.21
N SER A 100 1.16 11.55 2.30
CA SER A 100 0.03 11.60 3.22
C SER A 100 -0.18 13.03 3.71
N THR A 101 -1.42 13.35 4.06
CA THR A 101 -1.75 14.59 4.76
C THR A 101 -1.21 14.56 6.20
N LYS A 102 -1.06 15.74 6.80
CA LYS A 102 -0.39 15.91 8.11
C LYS A 102 -0.98 15.02 9.22
N ASP A 103 -2.29 14.81 9.21
CA ASP A 103 -3.02 14.01 10.18
C ASP A 103 -2.72 12.50 10.10
N LEU A 104 -2.22 12.03 8.97
CA LEU A 104 -1.78 10.64 8.75
C LEU A 104 -0.25 10.49 8.82
N HIS A 105 0.48 11.54 9.18
CA HIS A 105 1.96 11.52 9.15
C HIS A 105 2.56 10.46 10.09
N GLY A 106 1.94 10.24 11.27
CA GLY A 106 2.39 9.21 12.22
C GLY A 106 2.31 7.78 11.66
N ALA A 107 1.28 7.49 10.85
CA ALA A 107 1.13 6.19 10.19
C ALA A 107 2.05 6.03 8.96
N PHE A 108 2.45 7.15 8.33
CA PHE A 108 3.23 7.18 7.09
C PHE A 108 4.56 7.93 7.25
N THR A 109 5.36 7.50 8.23
CA THR A 109 6.74 7.96 8.39
C THR A 109 7.58 7.68 7.13
N ALA A 110 8.77 8.28 7.02
CA ALA A 110 9.67 8.01 5.91
C ALA A 110 10.01 6.51 5.80
N ASP A 111 10.29 5.86 6.94
CA ASP A 111 10.60 4.44 6.99
C ASP A 111 9.40 3.56 6.65
N ALA A 112 8.22 3.88 7.17
CA ALA A 112 7.00 3.13 6.85
C ALA A 112 6.73 3.13 5.34
N ARG A 113 6.80 4.31 4.70
CA ARG A 113 6.62 4.45 3.25
C ARG A 113 7.67 3.69 2.46
N ALA A 114 8.93 3.80 2.87
CA ALA A 114 10.03 3.12 2.21
C ALA A 114 9.91 1.59 2.32
N ASN A 115 9.50 1.07 3.48
CA ASN A 115 9.31 -0.37 3.68
C ASN A 115 8.14 -0.94 2.87
N ILE A 116 7.03 -0.21 2.77
CA ILE A 116 5.89 -0.57 1.91
C ILE A 116 6.36 -0.74 0.46
N ILE A 117 7.12 0.23 -0.07
CA ILE A 117 7.62 0.19 -1.44
C ILE A 117 8.66 -0.92 -1.63
N ARG A 118 9.57 -1.11 -0.66
CA ARG A 118 10.62 -2.14 -0.74
C ARG A 118 10.06 -3.56 -0.79
N ALA A 119 8.96 -3.83 -0.10
CA ALA A 119 8.36 -5.16 -0.04
C ALA A 119 8.00 -5.76 -1.43
N GLU A 120 7.72 -4.90 -2.42
CA GLU A 120 7.37 -5.32 -3.78
C GLU A 120 8.18 -4.57 -4.86
N VAL A 121 9.39 -4.10 -4.52
CA VAL A 121 10.19 -3.22 -5.40
C VAL A 121 10.43 -3.82 -6.79
N ASP A 122 10.62 -5.14 -6.89
CA ASP A 122 10.86 -5.83 -8.15
C ASP A 122 9.62 -5.78 -9.05
N LYS A 123 8.43 -6.02 -8.49
CA LYS A 123 7.17 -5.91 -9.21
C LYS A 123 6.87 -4.47 -9.61
N LEU A 124 7.12 -3.52 -8.72
CA LEU A 124 6.91 -2.08 -8.98
C LEU A 124 7.85 -1.51 -10.06
N ARG A 125 8.99 -2.18 -10.32
CA ARG A 125 9.92 -1.84 -11.41
C ARG A 125 9.64 -2.59 -12.71
N SER A 126 8.76 -3.60 -12.69
CA SER A 126 8.42 -4.38 -13.88
C SER A 126 7.80 -3.49 -14.96
N GLN A 127 8.15 -3.79 -16.21
CA GLN A 127 7.54 -3.14 -17.39
C GLN A 127 6.21 -3.80 -17.75
N ASP A 128 6.03 -5.07 -17.41
CA ASP A 128 4.77 -5.76 -17.59
C ASP A 128 3.70 -5.14 -16.67
N ASN A 129 2.58 -4.76 -17.26
CA ASN A 129 1.50 -4.10 -16.53
C ASN A 129 0.86 -5.05 -15.53
N ALA A 130 0.75 -6.35 -15.81
CA ALA A 130 0.14 -7.30 -14.89
C ALA A 130 0.96 -7.42 -13.59
N THR A 131 2.25 -7.69 -13.72
CA THR A 131 3.22 -7.76 -12.61
C THR A 131 3.27 -6.44 -11.83
N PHE A 132 3.29 -5.31 -12.53
CA PHE A 132 3.30 -4.00 -11.89
C PHE A 132 2.03 -3.75 -11.07
N ASN A 133 0.86 -4.08 -11.62
CA ASN A 133 -0.41 -3.93 -10.91
C ASN A 133 -0.48 -4.83 -9.67
N GLU A 134 0.11 -6.02 -9.71
CA GLU A 134 0.22 -6.88 -8.53
C GLU A 134 0.98 -6.18 -7.39
N GLY A 135 2.16 -5.63 -7.68
CA GLY A 135 2.92 -4.84 -6.71
C GLY A 135 2.17 -3.59 -6.24
N LEU A 136 1.48 -2.90 -7.15
CA LEU A 136 0.72 -1.70 -6.81
C LEU A 136 -0.49 -1.99 -5.92
N ARG A 137 -1.18 -3.12 -6.14
CA ARG A 137 -2.25 -3.57 -5.24
C ARG A 137 -1.72 -3.83 -3.85
N PHE A 138 -0.56 -4.46 -3.71
CA PHE A 138 0.08 -4.63 -2.39
C PHE A 138 0.35 -3.27 -1.72
N VAL A 139 0.94 -2.31 -2.44
CA VAL A 139 1.19 -0.95 -1.92
C VAL A 139 -0.11 -0.28 -1.47
N PHE A 140 -1.18 -0.40 -2.27
CA PHE A 140 -2.50 0.14 -1.92
C PHE A 140 -3.06 -0.50 -0.65
N ARG A 141 -3.07 -1.85 -0.58
CA ARG A 141 -3.53 -2.60 0.60
C ARG A 141 -2.71 -2.25 1.83
N ALA A 142 -1.40 -2.06 1.70
CA ALA A 142 -0.54 -1.62 2.79
C ALA A 142 -0.92 -0.23 3.32
N CYS A 143 -1.21 0.71 2.40
CA CYS A 143 -1.69 2.03 2.77
C CYS A 143 -3.06 1.95 3.45
N ALA A 144 -3.98 1.14 2.92
CA ALA A 144 -5.27 0.88 3.52
C ALA A 144 -5.15 0.36 4.96
N THR A 145 -4.31 -0.64 5.18
CA THR A 145 -4.08 -1.21 6.52
C THR A 145 -3.51 -0.19 7.49
N LYS A 146 -2.61 0.69 7.05
CA LYS A 146 -2.08 1.77 7.90
C LYS A 146 -3.14 2.81 8.25
N VAL A 147 -4.03 3.16 7.32
CA VAL A 147 -5.17 4.05 7.57
C VAL A 147 -6.14 3.41 8.56
N ASP A 148 -6.48 2.14 8.37
CA ASP A 148 -7.37 1.41 9.26
C ASP A 148 -6.80 1.28 10.67
N GLN A 149 -5.50 0.99 10.80
CA GLN A 149 -4.81 0.97 12.10
C GLN A 149 -4.82 2.34 12.77
N GLN A 150 -4.57 3.42 12.02
CA GLN A 150 -4.54 4.77 12.53
C GLN A 150 -5.90 5.23 13.10
N TYR A 151 -6.99 4.84 12.44
CA TYR A 151 -8.35 5.18 12.86
C TYR A 151 -9.05 4.05 13.62
N GLN A 152 -8.34 2.97 13.94
CA GLN A 152 -8.83 1.81 14.69
C GLN A 152 -10.06 1.14 14.03
N TYR A 153 -10.09 1.11 12.70
CA TYR A 153 -11.11 0.39 11.94
C TYR A 153 -10.81 -1.11 11.89
N ALA A 154 -11.86 -1.92 11.74
CA ALA A 154 -11.72 -3.35 11.52
C ALA A 154 -11.12 -3.63 10.13
N LEU A 155 -10.04 -4.40 10.09
CA LEU A 155 -9.40 -4.85 8.87
C LEU A 155 -10.35 -5.72 8.04
N ASP A 156 -10.18 -5.68 6.73
CA ASP A 156 -11.01 -6.41 5.78
C ASP A 156 -10.21 -7.10 4.66
N LYS A 157 -10.91 -7.64 3.66
CA LYS A 157 -10.29 -8.38 2.53
C LYS A 157 -9.35 -7.53 1.66
N TYR A 158 -9.42 -6.21 1.76
CA TYR A 158 -8.55 -5.27 1.06
C TYR A 158 -7.37 -4.81 1.94
N ASP A 159 -7.25 -5.34 3.16
CA ASP A 159 -6.10 -5.12 4.03
C ASP A 159 -5.08 -6.23 3.88
N LEU A 160 -3.87 -5.96 4.35
CA LEU A 160 -2.82 -6.95 4.44
C LEU A 160 -3.11 -7.96 5.54
N SER A 161 -2.89 -9.23 5.23
CA SER A 161 -2.81 -10.30 6.22
C SER A 161 -1.63 -10.07 7.18
N SER A 162 -1.63 -10.74 8.34
CA SER A 162 -0.55 -10.60 9.32
C SER A 162 0.83 -10.93 8.74
N SER A 163 0.93 -11.97 7.92
CA SER A 163 2.19 -12.34 7.26
C SER A 163 2.68 -11.29 6.25
N GLU A 164 1.77 -10.63 5.55
CA GLU A 164 2.10 -9.51 4.66
C GLU A 164 2.51 -8.26 5.45
N GLN A 165 1.90 -8.00 6.61
CA GLN A 165 2.30 -6.92 7.50
C GLN A 165 3.69 -7.15 8.10
N ASP A 166 4.03 -8.40 8.42
CA ASP A 166 5.35 -8.79 8.89
C ASP A 166 6.43 -8.55 7.82
N LYS A 167 6.11 -8.82 6.55
CA LYS A 167 7.00 -8.54 5.40
C LYS A 167 7.41 -7.06 5.33
N ILE A 168 6.49 -6.15 5.69
CA ILE A 168 6.76 -4.70 5.70
C ILE A 168 7.50 -4.27 6.96
N SER A 169 7.16 -4.86 8.11
CA SER A 169 7.74 -4.49 9.41
C SER A 169 9.17 -5.00 9.56
N HIS A 170 9.50 -6.13 8.90
CA HIS A 170 10.82 -6.75 8.95
C HIS A 170 11.29 -7.20 7.54
N PRO A 171 11.66 -6.25 6.66
CA PRO A 171 12.01 -6.55 5.27
C PRO A 171 13.24 -7.47 5.09
N HIS A 172 14.01 -7.71 6.17
CA HIS A 172 15.21 -8.55 6.19
C HIS A 172 15.11 -9.79 7.08
N ARG A 173 13.91 -10.27 7.46
CA ARG A 173 13.82 -11.58 8.12
C ARG A 173 14.05 -12.69 7.10
N VAL A 174 15.28 -13.20 7.07
CA VAL A 174 15.55 -14.59 6.64
C VAL A 174 14.54 -15.48 7.35
N ALA A 175 13.78 -16.28 6.59
CA ALA A 175 12.82 -17.21 7.16
C ALA A 175 13.53 -18.06 8.22
N LEU A 176 12.87 -18.34 9.36
CA LEU A 176 13.46 -19.10 10.47
C LEU A 176 14.20 -20.39 10.02
N PRO A 177 13.71 -21.16 9.03
CA PRO A 177 14.43 -22.33 8.50
C PRO A 177 15.75 -21.97 7.80
N ILE A 178 15.81 -20.82 7.12
CA ILE A 178 17.02 -20.33 6.43
C ILE A 178 18.05 -19.84 7.44
N ALA A 179 17.61 -19.12 8.49
CA ALA A 179 18.49 -18.70 9.58
C ALA A 179 19.09 -19.91 10.32
N LEU A 180 18.28 -20.94 10.59
CA LEU A 180 18.75 -22.20 11.17
C LEU A 180 19.72 -22.93 10.23
N ALA A 181 19.41 -23.04 8.94
CA ALA A 181 20.29 -23.67 7.96
C ALA A 181 21.67 -22.99 7.90
N LEU A 182 21.71 -21.65 7.88
CA LEU A 182 22.96 -20.88 7.91
C LEU A 182 23.73 -21.09 9.21
N ALA A 183 23.05 -21.15 10.36
CA ALA A 183 23.69 -21.44 11.65
C ALA A 183 24.32 -22.84 11.67
N PHE A 184 23.61 -23.87 11.19
CA PHE A 184 24.16 -25.22 11.06
C PHE A 184 25.34 -25.29 10.10
N LEU A 185 25.31 -24.55 8.99
CA LEU A 185 26.40 -24.49 8.02
C LEU A 185 27.65 -23.88 8.64
N ILE A 186 27.52 -22.75 9.37
CA ILE A 186 28.64 -22.12 10.08
C ILE A 186 29.22 -23.04 11.15
N VAL A 187 28.37 -23.67 11.97
CA VAL A 187 28.80 -24.63 13.01
C VAL A 187 29.52 -25.83 12.38
N GLY A 188 29.01 -26.35 11.27
CA GLY A 188 29.63 -27.44 10.51
C GLY A 188 31.02 -27.08 9.98
N ILE A 189 31.18 -25.90 9.38
CA ILE A 189 32.47 -25.41 8.91
C ILE A 189 33.46 -25.27 10.08
N VAL A 190 33.04 -24.67 11.20
CA VAL A 190 33.90 -24.50 12.39
C VAL A 190 34.32 -25.85 12.97
N TYR A 191 33.41 -26.83 13.02
CA TYR A 191 33.70 -28.18 13.51
C TYR A 191 34.74 -28.89 12.63
N VAL A 192 34.58 -28.82 11.30
CA VAL A 192 35.51 -29.42 10.33
C VAL A 192 36.89 -28.75 10.43
N LEU A 193 36.96 -27.42 10.45
CA LEU A 193 38.22 -26.68 10.59
C LEU A 193 38.93 -27.00 11.91
N ARG A 194 38.20 -27.11 13.03
CA ARG A 194 38.78 -27.54 14.31
C ARG A 194 39.28 -28.98 14.30
N ARG A 195 38.64 -29.87 13.55
CA ARG A 195 39.05 -31.28 13.42
C ARG A 195 40.31 -31.43 12.57
N PHE A 196 40.42 -30.70 11.46
CA PHE A 196 41.64 -30.69 10.64
C PHE A 196 42.80 -29.93 11.31
N GLY A 197 42.52 -28.88 12.08
CA GLY A 197 43.54 -28.15 12.84
C GLY A 197 44.17 -28.95 13.99
N ARG A 198 43.45 -29.90 14.60
CA ARG A 198 44.00 -30.78 15.65
C ARG A 198 44.89 -31.90 15.12
N ASN A 199 44.63 -32.42 13.92
CA ASN A 199 45.44 -33.50 13.36
C ASN A 199 46.86 -33.07 12.98
N ASN A 200 47.09 -31.78 12.70
CA ASN A 200 48.43 -31.27 12.38
C ASN A 200 49.32 -31.01 13.62
N TYR A 201 48.78 -31.04 14.84
CA TYR A 201 49.56 -30.82 16.07
C TYR A 201 50.16 -32.11 16.64
N ASN A 202 49.55 -33.27 16.36
CA ASN A 202 50.02 -34.58 16.84
C ASN A 202 51.03 -35.28 15.91
N SER A 203 51.38 -34.69 14.76
CA SER A 203 52.35 -35.26 13.82
C SER A 203 53.74 -34.60 13.92
N ARG A 204 53.99 -33.84 14.99
CA ARG A 204 55.25 -33.11 15.25
C ARG A 204 55.87 -33.38 16.62
N ASN A 205 55.38 -34.39 17.36
CA ASN A 205 56.05 -34.94 18.53
C ASN A 205 56.50 -36.36 18.23
#